data_AF-A0A6S7CT52-F1
#
_entry.id   AF-A0A6S7CT52-F1
#
_cell.length_a   1.000
_cell.length_b   1.000
_cell.length_c   1.000
_cell.angle_alpha   90.00
_cell.angle_beta   90.00
_cell.angle_gamma   90.00
#
_symmetry.space_group_name_H-M   'P 1'
#
loop_
_entity.id
_entity.type
_entity.pdbx_description
1 polymer ?
#
loop_
_entity_poly.entity_id
_entity_poly.type
_entity_poly.pdbx_seq_one_letter_code
_entity_poly.pdbx_strand_id
1 'polypeptide(L)'
;MPNTITLAANETASITAKEANASGVYSEVTLGQYSHLIVDGAEVTFKHITLERLGSRIIELRNGAQLHVGALGFASMGASIVYRIGAGCALVFDASQWDPEVVASTTFDFASQGSGALKYFPFINPEWLDCPNVTGYTEGDILEIAGQGSAQRFQVREGRIVASARAA
;
A
#
# COMPACT_ATOMS: atom_id res chain seq x y z
N MET A 1 21.89 12.51 -1.58
CA MET A 1 22.16 11.09 -1.30
C MET A 1 20.82 10.36 -1.40
N PRO A 2 20.75 9.13 -1.93
CA PRO A 2 19.52 8.34 -1.88
C PRO A 2 19.18 8.04 -0.42
N ASN A 3 17.97 8.39 0.01
CA ASN A 3 17.48 8.03 1.34
C ASN A 3 16.95 6.60 1.28
N THR A 4 17.48 5.74 2.15
CA THR A 4 17.13 4.32 2.19
C THR A 4 16.72 3.91 3.59
N ILE A 5 15.83 2.94 3.70
CA ILE A 5 15.43 2.32 4.96
C ILE A 5 15.64 0.82 4.85
N THR A 6 16.13 0.19 5.91
CA THR A 6 16.24 -1.26 6.03
C THR A 6 15.85 -1.66 7.43
N LEU A 7 14.82 -2.49 7.54
CA LEU A 7 14.38 -3.09 8.80
C LEU A 7 14.76 -4.58 8.78
N ALA A 8 15.42 -5.04 9.84
CA ALA A 8 15.65 -6.44 10.10
C ALA A 8 14.34 -7.17 10.47
N ALA A 9 14.42 -8.49 10.61
CA ALA A 9 13.27 -9.30 11.00
C ALA A 9 12.76 -8.91 12.41
N ASN A 10 11.45 -8.76 12.55
CA ASN A 10 10.75 -8.29 13.76
C ASN A 10 11.12 -6.88 14.23
N GLU A 11 11.85 -6.12 13.40
CA GLU A 11 12.22 -4.75 13.75
C GLU A 11 11.02 -3.80 13.59
N THR A 12 10.93 -2.83 14.48
CA THR A 12 10.00 -1.71 14.36
C THR A 12 10.77 -0.41 14.21
N ALA A 13 10.41 0.40 13.23
CA ALA A 13 10.97 1.73 13.01
C ALA A 13 9.88 2.74 12.69
N SER A 14 10.18 4.03 12.88
CA SER A 14 9.27 5.13 12.58
C SER A 14 9.93 6.21 11.73
N ILE A 15 9.19 6.76 10.77
CA ILE A 15 9.51 7.98 10.04
C ILE A 15 8.57 9.07 10.54
N THR A 16 9.09 10.10 11.21
CA THR A 16 8.30 11.26 11.62
C THR A 16 8.46 12.40 10.62
N ALA A 17 7.62 13.44 10.76
CA ALA A 17 7.75 14.66 9.97
C ALA A 17 9.16 15.26 10.01
N LYS A 18 9.88 15.13 11.14
CA LYS A 18 11.26 15.62 11.28
C LYS A 18 12.22 14.91 10.33
N GLU A 19 12.10 13.58 10.20
CA GLU A 19 12.93 12.80 9.28
C GLU A 19 12.50 13.02 7.82
N ALA A 20 11.21 13.20 7.55
CA ALA A 20 10.70 13.41 6.20
C ALA A 20 11.04 14.77 5.59
N ASN A 21 11.15 15.84 6.41
CA ASN A 21 11.40 17.22 5.93
C ASN A 21 12.70 17.43 5.14
N ALA A 22 13.61 16.46 5.08
CA ALA A 22 14.83 16.54 4.28
C ALA A 22 14.64 16.15 2.79
N SER A 23 13.65 15.31 2.47
CA SER A 23 13.31 14.98 1.07
C SER A 23 11.95 14.29 0.87
N GLY A 24 11.37 13.67 1.91
CA GLY A 24 10.17 12.81 1.87
C GLY A 24 10.32 11.53 1.03
N VAL A 25 11.31 11.49 0.13
CA VAL A 25 11.46 10.45 -0.89
C VAL A 25 12.55 9.47 -0.46
N TYR A 26 12.15 8.22 -0.31
CA TYR A 26 13.03 7.07 -0.11
C TYR A 26 13.16 6.30 -1.41
N SER A 27 14.39 6.12 -1.87
CA SER A 27 14.66 5.38 -3.10
C SER A 27 14.43 3.88 -2.90
N GLU A 28 14.85 3.35 -1.75
CA GLU A 28 14.79 1.93 -1.42
C GLU A 28 14.30 1.73 0.02
N VAL A 29 13.35 0.83 0.20
CA VAL A 29 12.84 0.40 1.51
C VAL A 29 12.88 -1.12 1.56
N THR A 30 13.74 -1.68 2.42
CA THR A 30 13.86 -3.13 2.61
C THR A 30 13.22 -3.54 3.92
N LEU A 31 12.27 -4.47 3.87
CA LEU A 31 11.51 -4.91 5.03
C LEU A 31 11.73 -6.40 5.33
N GLY A 32 12.40 -6.68 6.45
CA GLY A 32 12.57 -8.00 7.00
C GLY A 32 11.24 -8.68 7.36
N GLN A 33 11.28 -9.99 7.59
CA GLN A 33 10.14 -10.79 8.06
C GLN A 33 9.53 -10.20 9.35
N TYR A 34 8.20 -10.03 9.40
CA TYR A 34 7.47 -9.49 10.57
C TYR A 34 7.90 -8.10 11.03
N SER A 35 8.58 -7.34 10.16
CA SER A 35 8.94 -5.95 10.45
C SER A 35 7.71 -5.04 10.41
N HIS A 36 7.83 -3.92 11.11
CA HIS A 36 6.79 -2.92 11.24
C HIS A 36 7.36 -1.51 11.03
N LEU A 37 6.98 -0.87 9.94
CA LEU A 37 7.36 0.51 9.65
C LEU A 37 6.19 1.44 9.92
N ILE A 38 6.40 2.47 10.72
CA ILE A 38 5.38 3.47 11.06
C ILE A 38 5.72 4.77 10.32
N VAL A 39 4.77 5.33 9.59
CA VAL A 39 4.84 6.70 9.05
C VAL A 39 3.95 7.56 9.95
N ASP A 40 4.54 8.51 10.66
CA ASP A 40 3.90 9.28 11.72
C ASP A 40 3.87 10.78 11.38
N GLY A 41 2.70 11.27 10.96
CA GLY A 41 2.48 12.67 10.58
C GLY A 41 3.37 13.17 9.44
N ALA A 42 3.98 12.25 8.69
CA ALA A 42 4.91 12.54 7.61
C ALA A 42 4.26 12.32 6.24
N GLU A 43 4.69 13.11 5.26
CA GLU A 43 4.44 12.86 3.84
C GLU A 43 5.68 12.22 3.22
N VAL A 44 5.53 10.99 2.74
CA VAL A 44 6.65 10.20 2.21
C VAL A 44 6.31 9.49 0.91
N THR A 45 7.33 9.28 0.09
CA THR A 45 7.26 8.47 -1.12
C THR A 45 8.27 7.34 -1.04
N PHE A 46 7.81 6.10 -1.17
CA PHE A 46 8.65 4.92 -1.31
C PHE A 46 8.68 4.55 -2.78
N LYS A 47 9.81 4.81 -3.43
CA LYS A 47 9.99 4.49 -4.86
C LYS A 47 9.98 2.99 -5.10
N HIS A 48 10.69 2.25 -4.25
CA HIS A 48 10.78 0.81 -4.30
C HIS A 48 10.78 0.21 -2.90
N ILE A 49 9.92 -0.78 -2.68
CA ILE A 49 9.87 -1.58 -1.46
C ILE A 49 10.27 -3.01 -1.82
N THR A 50 11.21 -3.60 -1.08
CA THR A 50 11.56 -5.02 -1.16
C THR A 50 11.15 -5.74 0.11
N LEU A 51 10.38 -6.83 -0.01
CA LEU A 51 10.04 -7.71 1.12
C LEU A 51 11.00 -8.90 1.19
N GLU A 52 11.69 -9.08 2.32
CA GLU A 52 12.72 -10.11 2.47
C GLU A 52 12.22 -11.38 3.17
N ARG A 53 12.32 -12.55 2.53
CA ARG A 53 11.94 -13.87 3.09
C ARG A 53 10.41 -14.02 3.28
N LEU A 54 9.95 -15.20 3.66
CA LEU A 54 8.53 -15.47 3.94
C LEU A 54 8.01 -14.67 5.14
N GLY A 55 6.71 -14.38 5.21
CA GLY A 55 6.07 -13.74 6.37
C GLY A 55 5.32 -12.45 6.02
N SER A 56 4.60 -11.90 7.00
CA SER A 56 3.85 -10.65 6.83
C SER A 56 4.66 -9.45 7.32
N ARG A 57 4.41 -8.26 6.77
CA ARG A 57 4.94 -6.96 7.24
C ARG A 57 3.81 -5.98 7.39
N ILE A 58 4.05 -4.95 8.19
CA ILE A 58 3.10 -3.85 8.34
C ILE A 58 3.79 -2.55 7.99
N ILE A 59 3.16 -1.76 7.12
CA ILE A 59 3.39 -0.33 7.05
C ILE A 59 2.16 0.35 7.64
N GLU A 60 2.34 1.08 8.73
CA GLU A 60 1.24 1.76 9.42
C GLU A 60 1.34 3.27 9.24
N LEU A 61 0.24 3.90 8.86
CA LEU A 61 0.10 5.35 8.72
C LEU A 61 -0.67 5.89 9.93
N ARG A 62 -0.12 6.89 10.62
CA ARG A 62 -0.75 7.53 11.79
C ARG A 62 -0.65 9.05 11.73
N ASN A 63 -1.48 9.72 12.52
CA ASN A 63 -1.43 11.16 12.78
C ASN A 63 -1.43 12.01 11.50
N GLY A 64 -2.23 11.64 10.50
CA GLY A 64 -2.35 12.38 9.24
C GLY A 64 -1.23 12.09 8.23
N ALA A 65 -0.48 11.00 8.41
CA ALA A 65 0.56 10.59 7.47
C ALA A 65 0.02 10.34 6.06
N GLN A 66 0.87 10.64 5.07
CA GLN A 66 0.61 10.41 3.66
C GLN A 66 1.73 9.57 3.06
N LEU A 67 1.37 8.50 2.38
CA LEU A 67 2.32 7.59 1.75
C LEU A 67 1.98 7.37 0.27
N HIS A 68 2.99 7.50 -0.58
CA HIS A 68 2.96 7.04 -1.96
C HIS A 68 3.90 5.83 -2.14
N VAL A 69 3.40 4.73 -2.69
CA VAL A 69 4.15 3.49 -2.95
C VAL A 69 4.22 3.20 -4.44
N GLY A 70 5.41 3.46 -5.02
CA GLY A 70 5.68 3.37 -6.47
C GLY A 70 5.91 1.95 -7.01
N ALA A 71 6.61 1.11 -6.24
CA ALA A 71 6.92 -0.26 -6.63
C ALA A 71 7.04 -1.16 -5.40
N LEU A 72 6.63 -2.42 -5.56
CA LEU A 72 6.75 -3.47 -4.55
C LEU A 72 7.38 -4.70 -5.21
N GLY A 73 8.43 -5.23 -4.60
CA GLY A 73 9.13 -6.43 -5.03
C GLY A 73 9.24 -7.46 -3.90
N PHE A 74 9.38 -8.71 -4.30
CA PHE A 74 9.49 -9.86 -3.40
C PHE A 74 10.84 -10.53 -3.58
N ALA A 75 11.61 -10.65 -2.50
CA ALA A 75 12.85 -11.44 -2.53
C ALA A 75 12.57 -12.96 -2.42
N SER A 76 11.35 -13.35 -2.05
CA SER A 76 10.94 -14.76 -1.92
C SER A 76 9.42 -14.93 -1.96
N MET A 77 8.97 -16.10 -2.39
CA MET A 77 7.56 -16.51 -2.33
C MET A 77 7.01 -16.53 -0.90
N GLY A 78 5.73 -16.18 -0.74
CA GLY A 78 5.03 -16.21 0.55
C GLY A 78 5.29 -15.00 1.45
N ALA A 79 5.87 -13.95 0.89
CA ALA A 79 5.95 -12.64 1.52
C ALA A 79 4.63 -11.89 1.32
N SER A 80 4.11 -11.26 2.37
CA SER A 80 2.93 -10.39 2.29
C SER A 80 3.12 -9.10 3.05
N ILE A 81 2.25 -8.12 2.77
CA ILE A 81 2.27 -6.81 3.41
C ILE A 81 0.85 -6.31 3.69
N VAL A 82 0.70 -5.67 4.84
CA VAL A 82 -0.49 -4.93 5.25
C VAL A 82 -0.14 -3.45 5.30
N TYR A 83 -0.91 -2.63 4.59
CA TYR A 83 -0.90 -1.19 4.76
C TYR A 83 -2.05 -0.80 5.68
N ARG A 84 -1.72 -0.43 6.90
CA ARG A 84 -2.69 -0.03 7.92
C ARG A 84 -2.88 1.49 7.89
N ILE A 85 -4.03 1.94 7.42
CA ILE A 85 -4.35 3.35 7.17
C ILE A 85 -5.10 3.91 8.39
N GLY A 86 -4.42 4.73 9.19
CA GLY A 86 -5.01 5.36 10.37
C GLY A 86 -5.90 6.57 10.04
N ALA A 87 -6.47 7.18 11.10
CA ALA A 87 -7.37 8.31 10.96
C ALA A 87 -6.69 9.51 10.28
N GLY A 88 -7.40 10.12 9.33
CA GLY A 88 -6.90 11.23 8.52
C GLY A 88 -5.68 10.93 7.66
N CYS A 89 -5.30 9.65 7.51
CA CYS A 89 -4.13 9.24 6.72
C CYS A 89 -4.53 8.91 5.28
N ALA A 90 -3.56 9.02 4.36
CA ALA A 90 -3.77 8.74 2.94
C ALA A 90 -2.70 7.80 2.36
N LEU A 91 -3.14 6.85 1.54
CA LEU A 91 -2.27 5.96 0.77
C LEU A 91 -2.55 6.09 -0.73
N VAL A 92 -1.49 6.35 -1.50
CA VAL A 92 -1.49 6.18 -2.96
C VAL A 92 -0.66 4.95 -3.29
N PHE A 93 -1.26 3.98 -3.98
CA PHE A 93 -0.63 2.70 -4.30
C PHE A 93 -0.68 2.42 -5.80
N ASP A 94 0.45 2.60 -6.49
CA ASP A 94 0.64 2.27 -7.91
C ASP A 94 1.65 1.13 -8.17
N ALA A 95 2.20 0.54 -7.11
CA ALA A 95 3.08 -0.63 -7.18
C ALA A 95 2.48 -1.88 -7.86
N SER A 96 1.16 -2.05 -7.88
CA SER A 96 0.51 -3.21 -8.50
C SER A 96 0.39 -3.13 -10.02
N GLN A 97 0.85 -2.05 -10.67
CA GLN A 97 0.59 -1.86 -12.11
C GLN A 97 1.19 -2.96 -13.00
N TRP A 98 2.22 -3.68 -12.53
CA TRP A 98 3.05 -4.54 -13.37
C TRP A 98 3.25 -5.97 -12.87
N ASP A 99 2.80 -6.31 -11.65
CA ASP A 99 3.04 -7.63 -11.09
C ASP A 99 1.78 -8.20 -10.40
N PRO A 100 1.27 -9.35 -10.85
CA PRO A 100 0.15 -10.01 -10.20
C PRO A 100 0.44 -10.42 -8.74
N GLU A 101 1.65 -10.87 -8.43
CA GLU A 101 2.02 -11.30 -7.08
C GLU A 101 1.88 -10.17 -6.06
N VAL A 102 2.08 -8.92 -6.50
CA VAL A 102 1.85 -7.72 -5.69
C VAL A 102 0.40 -7.61 -5.23
N VAL A 103 -0.55 -7.87 -6.11
CA VAL A 103 -1.99 -7.81 -5.77
C VAL A 103 -2.35 -8.89 -4.75
N ALA A 104 -1.95 -10.13 -5.01
CA ALA A 104 -2.28 -11.28 -4.17
C ALA A 104 -1.68 -11.18 -2.75
N SER A 105 -0.57 -10.46 -2.61
CA SER A 105 0.20 -10.38 -1.36
C SER A 105 -0.05 -9.09 -0.56
N THR A 106 -0.96 -8.23 -1.03
CA THR A 106 -1.25 -6.92 -0.41
C THR A 106 -2.62 -6.89 0.26
N THR A 107 -2.66 -6.38 1.49
CA THR A 107 -3.89 -6.02 2.20
C THR A 107 -3.90 -4.54 2.53
N PHE A 108 -5.02 -3.86 2.26
CA PHE A 108 -5.30 -2.52 2.75
C PHE A 108 -6.24 -2.62 3.96
N ASP A 109 -5.75 -2.21 5.13
CA ASP A 109 -6.50 -2.25 6.39
C ASP A 109 -6.85 -0.82 6.82
N PHE A 110 -8.12 -0.44 6.70
CA PHE A 110 -8.61 0.84 7.20
C PHE A 110 -8.76 0.77 8.73
N ALA A 111 -7.80 1.35 9.44
CA ALA A 111 -7.83 1.55 10.89
C ALA A 111 -8.24 2.99 11.26
N SER A 112 -8.93 3.66 10.36
CA SER A 112 -9.22 5.09 10.34
C SER A 112 -10.56 5.49 10.94
N GLN A 113 -11.49 4.53 11.09
CA GLN A 113 -12.85 4.76 11.58
C GLN A 113 -13.61 5.81 10.73
N GLY A 114 -13.51 5.73 9.40
CA GLY A 114 -14.30 6.56 8.48
C GLY A 114 -13.61 7.85 8.03
N SER A 115 -12.28 7.91 8.09
CA SER A 115 -11.51 9.10 7.70
C SER A 115 -10.24 8.81 6.92
N GLY A 116 -10.01 7.54 6.55
CA GLY A 116 -8.84 7.11 5.81
C GLY A 116 -9.07 7.23 4.32
N ALA A 117 -8.00 7.43 3.55
CA ALA A 117 -8.07 7.52 2.10
C ALA A 117 -7.12 6.52 1.42
N LEU A 118 -7.64 5.79 0.44
CA LEU A 118 -6.88 4.93 -0.46
C LEU A 118 -7.13 5.34 -1.90
N LYS A 119 -6.06 5.59 -2.66
CA LYS A 119 -6.07 5.69 -4.12
C LYS A 119 -5.25 4.54 -4.70
N TYR A 120 -5.93 3.61 -5.36
CA TYR A 120 -5.35 2.37 -5.86
C TYR A 120 -5.27 2.35 -7.39
N PHE A 121 -4.11 2.00 -7.95
CA PHE A 121 -3.93 1.78 -9.39
C PHE A 121 -3.78 0.28 -9.67
N PRO A 122 -4.77 -0.34 -10.33
CA PRO A 122 -4.77 -1.78 -10.52
C PRO A 122 -3.79 -2.24 -11.60
N PHE A 123 -3.49 -3.54 -11.53
CA PHE A 123 -2.77 -4.27 -12.56
C PHE A 123 -3.51 -4.23 -13.91
N ILE A 124 -2.77 -3.99 -15.00
CA ILE A 124 -3.37 -3.67 -16.31
C ILE A 124 -3.52 -4.92 -17.22
N ASN A 125 -3.10 -6.12 -16.82
CA ASN A 125 -3.29 -7.30 -17.67
C ASN A 125 -4.78 -7.68 -17.80
N PRO A 126 -5.39 -7.69 -19.01
CA PRO A 126 -6.81 -7.94 -19.23
C PRO A 126 -7.31 -9.34 -18.83
N GLU A 127 -6.42 -10.32 -18.68
CA GLU A 127 -6.77 -11.69 -18.28
C GLU A 127 -6.79 -11.88 -16.77
N TRP A 128 -6.27 -10.90 -16.02
CA TRP A 128 -6.13 -10.98 -14.57
C TRP A 128 -7.04 -9.96 -13.89
N LEU A 129 -7.95 -10.46 -13.06
CA LEU A 129 -9.05 -9.72 -12.45
C LEU A 129 -8.97 -9.73 -10.91
N ASP A 130 -7.88 -10.25 -10.35
CA ASP A 130 -7.69 -10.30 -8.91
C ASP A 130 -7.58 -8.89 -8.31
N CYS A 131 -7.98 -8.77 -7.05
CA CYS A 131 -8.00 -7.52 -6.29
C CYS A 131 -7.28 -7.75 -4.95
N PRO A 132 -6.62 -6.72 -4.41
CA PRO A 132 -6.04 -6.82 -3.08
C PRO A 132 -7.14 -6.94 -2.03
N ASN A 133 -6.81 -7.50 -0.87
CA ASN A 133 -7.76 -7.58 0.22
C ASN A 133 -7.99 -6.19 0.83
N VAL A 134 -9.25 -5.87 1.18
CA VAL A 134 -9.62 -4.62 1.85
C VAL A 134 -10.39 -4.96 3.12
N THR A 135 -9.88 -4.50 4.27
CA THR A 135 -10.46 -4.73 5.60
C THR A 135 -10.65 -3.42 6.34
N GLY A 136 -11.49 -3.44 7.38
CA GLY A 136 -11.68 -2.29 8.27
C GLY A 136 -12.42 -1.10 7.66
N TYR A 137 -12.80 -1.17 6.36
CA TYR A 137 -13.52 -0.09 5.69
C TYR A 137 -14.84 0.22 6.41
N THR A 138 -15.09 1.51 6.62
CA THR A 138 -16.31 2.03 7.23
C THR A 138 -16.83 3.23 6.45
N GLU A 139 -18.09 3.61 6.70
CA GLU A 139 -18.68 4.79 6.10
C GLU A 139 -17.85 6.05 6.43
N GLY A 140 -17.51 6.83 5.41
CA GLY A 140 -16.63 8.01 5.51
C GLY A 140 -15.21 7.76 4.99
N ASP A 141 -14.75 6.51 4.95
CA ASP A 141 -13.48 6.18 4.29
C ASP A 141 -13.60 6.39 2.77
N ILE A 142 -12.50 6.85 2.17
CA ILE A 142 -12.41 7.10 0.74
C ILE A 142 -11.63 5.97 0.08
N LEU A 143 -12.26 5.29 -0.88
CA LEU A 143 -11.62 4.28 -1.71
C LEU A 143 -11.79 4.67 -3.19
N GLU A 144 -10.71 5.13 -3.80
CA GLU A 144 -10.64 5.54 -5.21
C GLU A 144 -9.85 4.50 -6.02
N ILE A 145 -10.38 4.12 -7.19
CA ILE A 145 -9.67 3.31 -8.18
C ILE A 145 -9.24 4.21 -9.33
N ALA A 146 -7.93 4.47 -9.42
CA ALA A 146 -7.35 5.33 -10.43
C ALA A 146 -6.93 4.56 -11.69
N GLY A 147 -6.62 5.29 -12.76
CA GLY A 147 -6.03 4.73 -13.98
C GLY A 147 -6.92 3.73 -14.73
N GLN A 148 -8.22 3.67 -14.45
CA GLN A 148 -9.15 2.87 -15.24
C GLN A 148 -9.18 3.38 -16.68
N GLY A 149 -9.11 2.46 -17.65
CA GLY A 149 -9.38 2.81 -19.05
C GLY A 149 -10.84 3.23 -19.26
N SER A 150 -11.21 3.50 -20.51
CA SER A 150 -12.57 3.93 -20.88
C SER A 150 -13.67 2.96 -20.42
N ALA A 151 -13.36 1.66 -20.40
CA ALA A 151 -14.18 0.65 -19.74
C ALA A 151 -13.67 0.43 -18.31
N GLN A 152 -14.52 0.68 -17.31
CA GLN A 152 -14.21 0.37 -15.92
C GLN A 152 -14.04 -1.15 -15.74
N ARG A 153 -12.83 -1.55 -15.34
CA ARG A 153 -12.47 -2.95 -15.10
C ARG A 153 -12.65 -3.34 -13.65
N PHE A 154 -12.53 -2.38 -12.74
CA PHE A 154 -12.66 -2.57 -11.31
C PHE A 154 -13.66 -1.56 -10.75
N GLN A 155 -14.39 -1.96 -9.72
CA GLN A 155 -15.42 -1.17 -9.06
C GLN A 155 -15.26 -1.27 -7.55
N VAL A 156 -15.78 -0.27 -6.83
CA VAL A 156 -15.93 -0.33 -5.38
C VAL A 156 -17.35 -0.82 -5.09
N ARG A 157 -17.45 -1.98 -4.44
CA ARG A 157 -18.72 -2.55 -3.97
C ARG A 157 -18.57 -2.94 -2.52
N GLU A 158 -19.47 -2.43 -1.67
CA GLU A 158 -19.48 -2.72 -0.24
C GLU A 158 -18.12 -2.46 0.43
N GLY A 159 -17.45 -1.36 0.03
CA GLY A 159 -16.13 -1.01 0.56
C GLY A 159 -14.95 -1.85 0.05
N ARG A 160 -15.18 -2.72 -0.95
CA ARG A 160 -14.16 -3.59 -1.53
C ARG A 160 -13.92 -3.29 -2.99
N ILE A 161 -12.69 -3.50 -3.43
CA ILE A 161 -12.33 -3.48 -4.85
C ILE A 161 -12.74 -4.83 -5.44
N VAL A 162 -13.58 -4.81 -6.48
CA VAL A 162 -14.02 -6.00 -7.20
C VAL A 162 -13.83 -5.83 -8.69
N ALA A 163 -13.54 -6.92 -9.39
CA ALA A 163 -13.58 -6.93 -10.83
C ALA A 163 -15.00 -6.68 -11.35
N SER A 164 -15.10 -5.88 -12.40
CA SER A 164 -16.33 -5.69 -13.15
C SER A 164 -16.57 -6.95 -13.98
N ALA A 165 -17.76 -7.54 -13.86
CA ALA A 165 -18.16 -8.60 -14.78
C ALA A 165 -18.10 -8.05 -16.20
N ARG A 166 -17.42 -8.75 -17.12
CA ARG A 166 -17.52 -8.41 -18.55
C ARG A 166 -19.01 -8.46 -18.92
N ALA A 167 -19.54 -7.36 -19.43
CA ALA A 167 -20.75 -7.45 -20.23
C ALA A 167 -20.42 -8.36 -21.41
N ALA A 168 -21.06 -9.54 -21.43
CA ALA A 168 -20.96 -10.49 -22.53
C ALA A 168 -21.65 -9.93 -23.79
#